data_AF-A0A8T6SZE1-F1
#
_entry.id   AF-A0A8T6SZE1-F1
#
_cell.length_a   1.000
_cell.length_b   1.000
_cell.length_c   1.000
_cell.angle_alpha   90.00
_cell.angle_beta   90.00
_cell.angle_gamma   90.00
#
_symmetry.space_group_name_H-M   'P 1'
#
loop_
_entity.id
_entity.type
_entity.pdbx_description
1 polymer ?
#
loop_
_entity_poly.entity_id
_entity_poly.type
_entity_poly.pdbx_seq_one_letter_code
_entity_poly.pdbx_strand_id
1 'polypeptide(L)'
;MTGELSLTMEALEELYLARREMGWSVQVYDYTSNSWREGEEAFRAPGTYERAVLQGPGTRPVRVRVLPSGGGGLSMDPASAAEVGTWRALGVELRGRHLELIGSLLEGRSEKVTVEELTALLRASDDPRAGEVLAALSTLLPQGGGGP
;
A
#
# COMPACT_ATOMS: atom_id res chain seq x y z
N MET A 1 18.42 22.72 -2.66
CA MET A 1 18.02 21.33 -2.97
C MET A 1 16.75 21.03 -2.21
N THR A 2 15.60 21.07 -2.88
CA THR A 2 14.31 20.59 -2.32
C THR A 2 14.24 19.10 -2.55
N GLY A 3 14.94 18.34 -1.71
CA GLY A 3 14.94 16.88 -1.77
C GLY A 3 13.65 16.33 -1.20
N GLU A 4 12.86 15.65 -2.03
CA GLU A 4 11.82 14.75 -1.55
C GLU A 4 12.52 13.53 -0.93
N LEU A 5 12.21 13.21 0.32
CA LEU A 5 12.75 12.03 0.99
C LEU A 5 11.90 10.82 0.60
N SER A 6 12.49 9.67 0.33
CA SER A 6 11.75 8.44 0.07
C SER A 6 11.97 7.45 1.20
N LEU A 7 10.90 7.03 1.89
CA LEU A 7 10.95 6.12 3.04
C LEU A 7 9.85 5.08 2.94
N THR A 8 10.08 3.87 3.46
CA THR A 8 8.96 2.95 3.74
C THR A 8 8.09 3.50 4.87
N MET A 9 6.88 2.94 5.04
CA MET A 9 6.00 3.34 6.13
C MET A 9 6.65 3.11 7.50
N GLU A 10 7.38 2.01 7.64
CA GLU A 10 8.12 1.64 8.85
C GLU A 10 9.28 2.61 9.13
N ALA A 11 10.08 2.93 8.11
CA ALA A 11 11.16 3.91 8.26
C ALA A 11 10.64 5.33 8.56
N LEU A 12 9.46 5.68 8.03
CA LEU A 12 8.78 6.92 8.38
C LEU A 12 8.30 6.93 9.84
N GLU A 13 7.78 5.80 10.33
CA GLU A 13 7.36 5.63 11.73
C GLU A 13 8.55 5.78 12.68
N GLU A 14 9.64 5.04 12.45
CA GLU A 14 10.86 5.13 13.25
C GLU A 14 11.38 6.57 13.29
N LEU A 15 11.37 7.24 12.14
CA LEU A 15 11.83 8.62 12.02
C LEU A 15 10.96 9.60 12.80
N TYR A 16 9.64 9.40 12.78
CA TYR A 16 8.69 10.20 13.55
C TYR A 16 8.85 9.95 15.05
N LEU A 17 8.89 8.69 15.48
CA LEU A 17 9.05 8.31 16.89
C LEU A 17 10.34 8.90 17.50
N ALA A 18 11.44 8.88 16.74
CA ALA A 18 12.71 9.47 17.17
C ALA A 18 12.66 11.00 17.34
N ARG A 19 11.67 11.69 16.75
CA ARG A 19 11.57 13.16 16.75
C ARG A 19 10.33 13.70 17.45
N ARG A 20 9.39 12.84 17.87
CA ARG A 20 8.12 13.26 18.47
C ARG A 20 8.32 14.14 19.71
N GLU A 21 9.29 13.79 20.56
CA GLU A 21 9.59 14.54 21.80
C GLU A 21 10.18 15.93 21.52
N MET A 22 10.64 16.16 20.29
CA MET A 22 11.14 17.45 19.81
C MET A 22 10.02 18.31 19.16
N GLY A 23 8.75 17.92 19.33
CA GLY A 23 7.59 18.64 18.81
C GLY A 23 7.33 18.43 17.32
N TRP A 24 7.85 17.35 16.73
CA TRP A 24 7.56 17.00 15.33
C TRP A 24 6.17 16.38 15.19
N SER A 25 5.48 16.73 14.10
CA SER A 25 4.24 16.09 13.66
C SER A 25 4.45 15.37 12.34
N VAL A 26 3.57 14.40 12.08
CA VAL A 26 3.51 13.66 10.82
C VAL A 26 2.07 13.65 10.32
N GLN A 27 1.92 13.84 9.01
CA GLN A 27 0.66 13.63 8.31
C GLN A 27 0.91 12.66 7.15
N VAL A 28 0.06 11.66 6.98
CA VAL A 28 0.18 10.64 5.93
C VAL A 28 -1.11 10.65 5.13
N TYR A 29 -1.00 10.69 3.81
CA TYR A 29 -2.14 10.66 2.93
C TYR A 29 -2.54 9.22 2.65
N ASP A 30 -3.74 8.85 3.07
CA ASP A 30 -4.37 7.56 2.82
C ASP A 30 -5.22 7.65 1.55
N TYR A 31 -4.80 6.97 0.48
CA TYR A 31 -5.56 6.91 -0.75
C TYR A 31 -6.88 6.16 -0.60
N THR A 32 -6.94 5.16 0.29
CA THR A 32 -8.13 4.32 0.45
C THR A 32 -9.30 5.14 1.01
N SER A 33 -9.05 6.00 1.99
CA SER A 33 -10.06 6.90 2.57
C SER A 33 -10.07 8.29 1.94
N ASN A 34 -9.19 8.57 0.98
CA ASN A 34 -8.97 9.88 0.36
C ASN A 34 -8.83 11.01 1.41
N SER A 35 -8.06 10.75 2.46
CA SER A 35 -7.93 11.67 3.60
C SER A 35 -6.52 11.68 4.19
N TRP A 36 -6.19 12.78 4.88
CA TRP A 36 -4.97 12.87 5.66
C TRP A 36 -5.19 12.28 7.05
N ARG A 37 -4.27 11.42 7.47
CA ARG A 37 -4.17 10.89 8.83
C ARG A 37 -3.01 11.57 9.55
N GLU A 38 -3.17 11.84 10.84
CA GLU A 38 -2.17 12.56 11.62
C GLU A 38 -1.59 11.72 12.74
N GLY A 39 -0.32 11.96 13.06
CA GLY A 39 0.34 11.40 14.23
C GLY A 39 0.42 9.87 14.22
N GLU A 40 0.34 9.27 15.41
CA GLU A 40 0.50 7.82 15.59
C GLU A 40 -0.62 7.01 14.92
N GLU A 41 -1.82 7.59 14.73
CA GLU A 41 -2.94 6.92 14.08
C GLU A 41 -2.62 6.54 12.63
N ALA A 42 -1.79 7.36 11.96
CA ALA A 42 -1.37 7.12 10.59
C ALA A 42 -0.56 5.83 10.41
N PHE A 43 0.11 5.34 11.46
CA PHE A 43 0.89 4.10 11.43
C PHE A 43 0.09 2.87 11.87
N ARG A 44 -0.94 3.05 12.70
CA ARG A 44 -1.75 1.96 13.24
C ARG A 44 -2.84 1.49 12.28
N ALA A 45 -3.29 2.36 11.39
CA ALA A 45 -4.36 2.04 10.45
C ALA A 45 -3.80 1.37 9.18
N PRO A 46 -4.43 0.31 8.67
CA PRO A 46 -4.12 -0.21 7.34
C PRO A 46 -4.65 0.76 6.26
N GLY A 47 -3.78 1.17 5.33
CA GLY A 47 -4.11 2.10 4.25
C GLY A 47 -3.11 2.03 3.09
N THR A 48 -3.42 2.73 1.99
CA THR A 48 -2.52 2.86 0.85
C THR A 48 -1.83 4.21 0.93
N TYR A 49 -0.58 4.21 1.39
CA TYR A 49 0.16 5.43 1.68
C TYR A 49 1.21 5.70 0.60
N GLU A 50 1.11 6.85 -0.08
CA GLU A 50 2.12 7.29 -1.07
C GLU A 50 2.88 8.54 -0.63
N ARG A 51 2.28 9.34 0.26
CA ARG A 51 2.77 10.66 0.61
C ARG A 51 2.64 10.90 2.09
N ALA A 52 3.68 11.49 2.66
CA ALA A 52 3.66 11.99 4.01
C ALA A 52 4.38 13.33 4.11
N VAL A 53 4.08 14.06 5.18
CA VAL A 53 4.72 15.30 5.54
C VAL A 53 5.17 15.19 6.98
N LEU A 54 6.47 15.40 7.21
CA LEU A 54 7.05 15.59 8.52
C LEU A 54 7.28 17.07 8.77
N GLN A 55 6.82 17.56 9.91
CA GLN A 55 6.94 18.98 10.25
C GLN A 55 7.50 19.13 11.66
N GLY A 56 8.65 19.78 11.77
CA GLY A 56 9.26 20.15 13.05
C GLY A 56 9.10 21.64 13.38
N PRO A 57 9.20 22.04 14.66
CA PRO A 57 9.11 23.44 15.07
C PRO A 57 10.19 24.30 14.41
N GLY A 58 9.80 25.39 13.74
CA GLY A 58 10.75 26.29 13.07
C GLY A 58 11.49 25.70 11.86
N THR A 59 11.10 24.49 11.43
CA THR A 59 11.71 23.82 10.27
C THR A 59 10.80 23.88 9.04
N ARG A 60 11.39 23.77 7.85
CA ARG A 60 10.60 23.60 6.62
C ARG A 60 9.98 22.19 6.61
N PRO A 61 8.73 22.04 6.15
CA PRO A 61 8.12 20.73 5.99
C PRO A 61 8.97 19.81 5.12
N VAL A 62 9.21 18.60 5.60
CA VAL A 62 9.89 17.54 4.86
C VAL A 62 8.82 16.73 4.16
N ARG A 63 8.81 16.77 2.83
CA ARG A 63 7.93 15.93 2.01
C ARG A 63 8.57 14.56 1.87
N VAL A 64 7.78 13.54 2.17
CA VAL A 64 8.18 12.15 2.11
C VAL A 64 7.31 11.44 1.09
N ARG A 65 7.94 10.81 0.10
CA ARG A 65 7.33 9.76 -0.70
C ARG A 65 7.36 8.48 0.12
N VAL A 66 6.18 7.94 0.41
CA VAL A 66 6.06 6.66 1.10
C VAL A 66 6.23 5.55 0.08
N LEU A 67 7.29 4.78 0.24
CA LEU A 67 7.56 3.58 -0.54
C LEU A 67 6.71 2.43 0.02
N PRO A 68 6.22 1.55 -0.85
CA PRO A 68 5.63 0.30 -0.37
C PRO A 68 6.69 -0.48 0.42
N SER A 69 6.44 -0.73 1.71
CA SER A 69 7.30 -1.58 2.54
C SER A 69 7.10 -3.02 2.11
N GLY A 70 8.16 -3.68 1.65
CA GLY A 70 8.14 -5.13 1.45
C GLY A 70 7.90 -5.83 2.79
N GLY A 71 6.80 -6.59 2.88
CA GLY A 71 6.49 -7.45 4.04
C GLY A 71 5.14 -7.20 4.71
N GLY A 72 4.50 -6.05 4.46
CA GLY A 72 3.15 -5.74 4.94
C GLY A 72 2.26 -5.41 3.75
N GLY A 73 1.85 -6.47 3.05
CA GLY A 73 1.11 -6.45 1.81
C GLY A 73 0.11 -5.32 1.67
N LEU A 74 0.18 -4.62 0.55
CA LEU A 74 -0.84 -3.67 0.15
C LEU A 74 -2.22 -4.32 0.36
N SER A 75 -2.96 -3.77 1.33
CA SER A 75 -4.20 -4.35 1.82
C SER A 75 -5.38 -3.52 1.34
N MET A 76 -6.35 -4.18 0.72
CA MET A 76 -7.52 -3.52 0.15
C MET A 76 -8.79 -4.22 0.60
N ASP A 77 -9.87 -3.45 0.70
CA ASP A 77 -11.19 -4.01 0.91
C ASP A 77 -11.58 -4.88 -0.31
N PRO A 78 -12.27 -6.02 -0.12
CA PRO A 78 -12.66 -6.91 -1.22
C PRO A 78 -13.41 -6.21 -2.36
N ALA A 79 -14.26 -5.23 -2.03
CA ALA A 79 -14.96 -4.42 -3.01
C ALA A 79 -13.98 -3.59 -3.86
N SER A 80 -13.03 -2.91 -3.22
CA SER A 80 -11.99 -2.12 -3.89
C SER A 80 -11.08 -3.00 -4.76
N ALA A 81 -10.81 -4.24 -4.36
CA ALA A 81 -10.05 -5.21 -5.15
C ALA A 81 -10.74 -5.59 -6.48
N ALA A 82 -12.06 -5.46 -6.57
CA ALA A 82 -12.82 -5.69 -7.78
C ALA A 82 -12.93 -4.45 -8.69
N GLU A 83 -12.30 -3.32 -8.34
CA GLU A 83 -12.38 -2.08 -9.10
C GLU A 83 -11.14 -1.83 -9.98
N VAL A 84 -11.36 -1.42 -11.23
CA VAL A 84 -10.27 -1.02 -12.16
C VAL A 84 -9.44 0.12 -11.57
N GLY A 85 -10.09 1.06 -10.89
CA GLY A 85 -9.46 2.27 -10.33
C GLY A 85 -8.36 1.94 -9.34
N THR A 86 -8.61 0.98 -8.45
CA THR A 86 -7.67 0.50 -7.44
C THR A 86 -6.38 0.00 -8.08
N TRP A 87 -6.47 -0.89 -9.06
CA TRP A 87 -5.29 -1.47 -9.70
C TRP A 87 -4.55 -0.46 -10.58
N ARG A 88 -5.27 0.41 -11.30
CA ARG A 88 -4.65 1.48 -12.10
C ARG A 88 -3.87 2.47 -11.24
N ALA A 89 -4.36 2.80 -10.04
CA ALA A 89 -3.64 3.65 -9.10
C ALA A 89 -2.28 3.05 -8.70
N LEU A 90 -2.20 1.72 -8.68
CA LEU A 90 -0.98 0.96 -8.36
C LEU A 90 -0.11 0.69 -9.59
N GLY A 91 -0.46 1.23 -10.77
CA GLY A 91 0.26 0.97 -12.01
C GLY A 91 0.04 -0.44 -12.57
N VAL A 92 -0.98 -1.17 -12.09
CA VAL A 92 -1.33 -2.51 -12.57
C VAL A 92 -2.47 -2.42 -13.57
N GLU A 93 -2.24 -2.94 -14.77
CA GLU A 93 -3.27 -3.01 -15.81
C GLU A 93 -4.08 -4.31 -15.73
N LEU A 94 -5.26 -4.23 -15.13
CA LEU A 94 -6.26 -5.30 -15.15
C LEU A 94 -7.45 -4.97 -16.05
N ARG A 95 -8.07 -6.02 -16.60
CA ARG A 95 -9.26 -5.94 -17.46
C ARG A 95 -10.49 -6.44 -16.71
N GLY A 96 -11.70 -6.14 -17.21
CA GLY A 96 -12.95 -6.57 -16.58
C GLY A 96 -12.98 -8.06 -16.20
N ARG A 97 -12.56 -8.94 -17.13
CA ARG A 97 -12.45 -10.39 -16.87
C ARG A 97 -11.50 -10.79 -15.73
N HIS A 98 -10.50 -9.97 -15.42
CA HIS A 98 -9.57 -10.20 -14.30
C HIS A 98 -10.24 -9.79 -12.98
N LEU A 99 -11.00 -8.70 -13.01
CA LEU A 99 -11.75 -8.20 -11.86
C LEU A 99 -12.92 -9.11 -11.49
N GLU A 100 -13.57 -9.72 -12.48
CA GLU A 100 -14.57 -10.77 -12.25
C GLU A 100 -13.97 -11.97 -11.50
N LEU A 101 -12.77 -12.42 -11.90
CA LEU A 101 -12.06 -13.49 -11.20
C LEU A 101 -11.72 -13.07 -9.77
N ILE A 102 -11.09 -11.90 -9.59
CA ILE A 102 -10.75 -11.38 -8.26
C ILE A 102 -12.00 -11.26 -7.38
N GLY A 103 -13.10 -10.73 -7.92
CA GLY A 103 -14.38 -10.63 -7.25
C GLY A 103 -14.92 -11.99 -6.81
N SER A 104 -14.85 -13.01 -7.68
CA SER A 104 -15.27 -14.38 -7.33
C SER A 104 -14.39 -15.02 -6.26
N LEU A 105 -13.08 -14.79 -6.28
CA LEU A 105 -12.14 -15.33 -5.28
C LEU A 105 -12.33 -14.69 -3.89
N LEU A 106 -12.84 -13.46 -3.87
CA LEU A 106 -13.07 -12.69 -2.65
C LEU A 106 -14.54 -12.66 -2.23
N GLU A 107 -15.42 -13.37 -2.96
CA GLU A 107 -16.84 -13.42 -2.67
C GLU A 107 -17.08 -13.93 -1.22
N GLY A 108 -17.87 -13.19 -0.46
CA GLY A 108 -18.16 -13.52 0.94
C GLY A 108 -17.07 -13.14 1.94
N ARG A 109 -15.93 -12.59 1.51
CA ARG A 109 -14.94 -12.00 2.44
C ARG A 109 -15.38 -10.60 2.89
N SER A 110 -15.29 -10.34 4.19
CA SER A 110 -15.52 -9.01 4.77
C SER A 110 -14.24 -8.37 5.32
N GLU A 111 -13.17 -9.14 5.45
CA GLU A 111 -11.87 -8.65 5.94
C GLU A 111 -11.01 -8.14 4.77
N LYS A 112 -10.10 -7.21 5.08
CA LYS A 112 -9.12 -6.70 4.11
C LYS A 112 -8.27 -7.85 3.58
N VAL A 113 -7.92 -7.76 2.30
CA VAL A 113 -7.06 -8.74 1.62
C VAL A 113 -5.75 -8.09 1.21
N THR A 114 -4.64 -8.73 1.56
CA THR A 114 -3.30 -8.36 1.10
C THR A 114 -3.06 -8.82 -0.34
N VAL A 115 -2.16 -8.16 -1.07
CA VAL A 115 -1.71 -8.63 -2.40
C VAL A 115 -1.13 -10.05 -2.33
N GLU A 116 -0.46 -10.42 -1.24
CA GLU A 116 0.10 -11.74 -0.99
C GLU A 116 -0.99 -12.80 -0.79
N GLU A 117 -2.03 -12.50 -0.02
CA GLU A 117 -3.19 -13.40 0.12
C GLU A 117 -3.93 -13.55 -1.21
N LEU A 118 -4.14 -12.45 -1.94
CA LEU A 118 -4.73 -12.51 -3.27
C LEU A 118 -3.86 -13.34 -4.23
N THR A 119 -2.54 -13.19 -4.17
CA THR A 119 -1.57 -13.99 -4.93
C THR A 119 -1.68 -15.47 -4.57
N ALA A 120 -1.83 -15.79 -3.28
CA ALA A 120 -2.01 -17.17 -2.82
C ALA A 120 -3.33 -17.78 -3.33
N LEU A 121 -4.43 -17.02 -3.28
CA LEU A 121 -5.73 -17.43 -3.84
C LEU A 121 -5.66 -17.67 -5.35
N LEU A 122 -4.99 -16.76 -6.08
CA LEU A 122 -4.79 -16.91 -7.52
C LEU A 122 -3.93 -18.13 -7.86
N ARG A 123 -2.89 -18.44 -7.08
CA ARG A 123 -2.07 -19.66 -7.27
C ARG A 123 -2.83 -20.95 -6.99
N ALA A 124 -3.81 -20.89 -6.10
CA ALA A 124 -4.69 -22.03 -5.77
C ALA A 124 -5.90 -22.15 -6.72
N SER A 125 -6.09 -21.20 -7.63
CA SER A 125 -7.20 -21.19 -8.57
C SER A 125 -6.87 -22.02 -9.82
N ASP A 126 -7.82 -22.84 -10.25
CA ASP A 126 -7.76 -23.55 -11.54
C ASP A 126 -8.15 -22.66 -12.73
N ASP A 127 -8.49 -21.39 -12.50
CA ASP A 127 -8.90 -20.48 -13.58
C ASP A 127 -7.69 -20.08 -14.43
N PRO A 128 -7.73 -20.27 -15.76
CA PRO A 128 -6.61 -19.95 -16.65
C PRO A 128 -6.24 -18.46 -16.63
N ARG A 129 -7.16 -17.56 -16.24
CA ARG A 129 -6.89 -16.12 -16.11
C ARG A 129 -6.00 -15.81 -14.92
N ALA A 130 -5.89 -16.70 -13.93
CA ALA A 130 -5.11 -16.46 -12.72
C ALA A 130 -3.62 -16.17 -13.05
N GLY A 131 -3.06 -16.84 -14.06
CA GLY A 131 -1.70 -16.58 -14.52
C GLY A 131 -1.49 -15.16 -15.06
N GLU A 132 -2.48 -14.60 -15.77
CA GLU A 132 -2.43 -13.23 -16.29
C GLU A 132 -2.47 -12.20 -15.14
N VAL A 133 -3.30 -12.46 -14.13
CA VAL A 133 -3.39 -11.60 -12.94
C VAL A 133 -2.09 -11.65 -12.14
N LEU A 134 -1.55 -12.85 -11.90
CA LEU A 134 -0.27 -13.03 -11.19
C LEU A 134 0.89 -12.31 -11.90
N ALA A 135 0.94 -12.36 -13.23
CA ALA A 135 1.95 -11.63 -14.01
C ALA A 135 1.82 -10.12 -13.80
N ALA A 136 0.60 -9.59 -13.79
CA ALA A 136 0.36 -8.16 -13.54
C ALA A 136 0.75 -7.75 -12.11
N LEU A 137 0.40 -8.57 -11.10
CA LEU A 137 0.73 -8.32 -9.69
C LEU A 137 2.21 -8.47 -9.36
N SER A 138 3.00 -9.17 -10.19
CA SER A 138 4.45 -9.30 -10.00
C SER A 138 5.20 -7.96 -9.98
N THR A 139 4.59 -6.89 -10.52
CA THR A 139 5.11 -5.52 -10.47
C THR A 139 5.00 -4.88 -9.09
N LEU A 140 4.08 -5.37 -8.26
CA LEU A 140 3.83 -4.90 -6.90
C LEU A 140 4.56 -5.72 -5.85
N LEU A 141 4.84 -6.99 -6.16
CA LEU A 141 5.57 -7.87 -5.27
C LEU A 141 7.07 -7.50 -5.32
N PRO A 142 7.76 -7.44 -4.16
CA PRO A 142 9.21 -7.30 -4.16
C PRO A 142 9.81 -8.44 -4.97
N GLN A 143 10.54 -8.10 -6.03
CA GLN A 143 11.33 -9.03 -6.83
C GLN A 143 12.33 -9.70 -5.89
N GLY A 144 12.00 -10.86 -5.36
CA GLY A 144 12.85 -11.72 -4.54
C GLY A 144 13.94 -11.01 -3.74
N GLY A 145 13.59 -10.51 -2.55
CA GLY A 145 14.56 -10.37 -1.46
C GLY A 145 14.95 -11.75 -0.94
N GLY A 146 15.58 -12.55 -1.80
CA GLY A 146 16.25 -13.79 -1.43
C GLY A 146 17.68 -13.49 -1.00
N GLY A 147 17.93 -13.60 0.30
CA GLY A 147 19.23 -13.92 0.89
C GLY A 147 20.09 -12.73 1.34
N PRO A 148 20.98 -12.94 2.33
CA PRO A 148 21.37 -14.22 2.94
C PRO A 148 20.56 -14.64 4.18
#